data_AF-A0A0N4YD96-F1
#
_entry.id   AF-A0A0N4YD96-F1
#
_cell.length_a   1.000
_cell.length_b   1.000
_cell.length_c   1.000
_cell.angle_alpha   90.00
_cell.angle_beta   90.00
_cell.angle_gamma   90.00
#
_symmetry.space_group_name_H-M   'P 1'
#
loop_
_entity.id
_entity.type
_entity.pdbx_description
1 polymer ?
#
loop_
_entity_poly.entity_id
_entity_poly.type
_entity_poly.pdbx_seq_one_letter_code
_entity_poly.pdbx_strand_id
1 'polypeptide(L)'
;MDDKDMKDSCSDYTANRSQIVRKLMNMKLAASFADSCSLALEQIQILVNQMVSAGYDVRATHDPVWCETILAKFPHDIVRPVLIATESKHNQTVGDLLIHLKKEIAAKIYVEKR
;
A
#
# COMPACT_ATOMS: atom_id res chain seq x y z
N MET A 1 30.50 21.04 18.66
CA MET A 1 29.61 21.56 17.62
C MET A 1 30.17 21.15 16.27
N ASP A 2 29.69 20.16 15.54
CA ASP A 2 28.82 19.00 15.76
C ASP A 2 28.97 18.21 14.44
N ASP A 3 29.49 16.99 14.46
CA ASP A 3 29.60 16.16 13.25
C ASP A 3 29.22 14.69 13.50
N LYS A 4 28.69 14.38 14.69
CA LYS A 4 28.34 13.02 15.09
C LYS A 4 26.83 12.73 15.04
N ASP A 5 25.98 13.75 15.15
CA ASP A 5 24.51 13.60 15.22
C ASP A 5 23.79 13.45 13.87
N MET A 6 24.49 13.63 12.74
CA MET A 6 23.87 13.53 11.41
C MET A 6 23.92 12.11 10.83
N LYS A 7 24.73 11.22 11.40
CA LYS A 7 24.92 9.85 10.88
C LYS A 7 23.99 8.82 11.52
N ASP A 8 23.64 8.99 12.80
CA ASP A 8 22.73 8.09 13.52
C ASP A 8 21.27 8.24 13.04
N SER A 9 20.79 9.47 12.83
CA SER A 9 19.42 9.75 12.41
C SER A 9 19.06 9.22 11.01
N CYS A 10 20.04 9.18 10.07
CA CYS A 10 19.85 8.63 8.73
C CYS A 10 19.81 7.08 8.72
N SER A 11 20.58 6.45 9.61
CA SER A 11 20.62 5.00 9.80
C SER A 11 19.27 4.48 10.32
N ASP A 12 18.74 5.12 11.38
CA ASP A 12 17.49 4.72 12.02
C ASP A 12 16.29 4.83 11.07
N TYR A 13 16.28 5.89 10.27
CA TYR A 13 15.27 6.15 9.27
C TYR A 13 15.27 5.10 8.14
N THR A 14 16.45 4.71 7.67
CA THR A 14 16.60 3.70 6.62
C THR A 14 16.27 2.30 7.12
N ALA A 15 16.68 1.98 8.36
CA ALA A 15 16.28 0.76 9.04
C ALA A 15 14.75 0.69 9.19
N ASN A 16 14.09 1.78 9.63
CA ASN A 16 12.65 1.84 9.77
C ASN A 16 11.91 1.63 8.43
N ARG A 17 12.36 2.27 7.35
CA ARG A 17 11.78 2.07 6.00
C ARG A 17 11.87 0.62 5.53
N SER A 18 13.03 -0.02 5.69
CA SER A 18 13.21 -1.42 5.30
C SER A 18 12.31 -2.38 6.10
N GLN A 19 12.10 -2.11 7.39
CA GLN A 19 11.18 -2.87 8.22
C GLN A 19 9.73 -2.73 7.77
N ILE A 20 9.31 -1.53 7.35
CA ILE A 20 7.96 -1.27 6.84
C ILE A 20 7.72 -2.03 5.54
N VAL A 21 8.67 -1.98 4.59
CA VAL A 21 8.60 -2.76 3.34
C VAL A 21 8.54 -4.26 3.64
N ARG A 22 9.35 -4.75 4.57
CA ARG A 22 9.33 -6.17 4.98
C ARG A 22 7.99 -6.58 5.57
N LYS A 23 7.37 -5.74 6.40
CA LYS A 23 6.02 -5.99 6.93
C LYS A 23 5.00 -6.10 5.80
N LEU A 24 5.03 -5.17 4.83
CA LEU A 24 4.17 -5.20 3.65
C LEU A 24 4.35 -6.51 2.88
N MET A 25 5.59 -6.89 2.57
CA MET A 25 5.90 -8.13 1.84
C MET A 25 5.39 -9.39 2.58
N ASN A 26 5.50 -9.41 3.92
CA ASN A 26 5.09 -10.54 4.76
C ASN A 26 3.58 -10.55 5.10
N MET A 27 2.80 -9.56 4.67
CA MET A 27 1.35 -9.59 4.85
C MET A 27 0.75 -10.81 4.15
N LYS A 28 -0.21 -11.46 4.82
CA LYS A 28 -1.01 -12.53 4.22
C LYS A 28 -1.91 -11.97 3.13
N LEU A 29 -2.15 -12.77 2.10
CA LEU A 29 -3.17 -12.48 1.08
C LEU A 29 -4.53 -12.37 1.77
N ALA A 30 -5.31 -11.35 1.40
CA ALA A 30 -6.70 -11.24 1.81
C ALA A 30 -7.52 -12.42 1.27
N ALA A 31 -8.43 -12.93 2.08
CA ALA A 31 -9.44 -13.87 1.63
C ALA A 31 -10.42 -13.19 0.65
N SER A 32 -11.20 -14.00 -0.05
CA SER A 32 -12.10 -13.55 -1.13
C SER A 32 -13.36 -12.83 -0.67
N PHE A 33 -13.50 -12.49 0.62
CA PHE A 33 -14.64 -11.74 1.16
C PHE A 33 -14.25 -10.30 1.51
N ALA A 34 -15.21 -9.40 1.46
CA ALA A 34 -14.96 -7.96 1.49
C ALA A 34 -14.36 -7.48 2.83
N ASP A 35 -14.74 -8.10 3.95
CA ASP A 35 -14.18 -7.76 5.26
C ASP A 35 -12.67 -8.06 5.33
N SER A 36 -12.22 -9.20 4.78
CA SER A 36 -10.78 -9.52 4.73
C SER A 36 -10.01 -8.54 3.85
N CYS A 37 -10.60 -8.09 2.73
CA CYS A 37 -9.97 -7.11 1.86
C CYS A 37 -9.90 -5.73 2.56
N SER A 38 -10.94 -5.36 3.30
CA SER A 38 -10.97 -4.12 4.08
C SER A 38 -9.86 -4.09 5.14
N LEU A 39 -9.72 -5.17 5.91
CA LEU A 39 -8.67 -5.33 6.92
C LEU A 39 -7.26 -5.29 6.30
N ALA A 40 -7.07 -5.85 5.10
CA ALA A 40 -5.81 -5.77 4.39
C ALA A 40 -5.50 -4.33 3.95
N LEU A 41 -6.50 -3.61 3.43
CA LEU A 41 -6.34 -2.21 3.02
C LEU A 41 -6.00 -1.29 4.21
N GLU A 42 -6.65 -1.48 5.35
CA GLU A 42 -6.35 -0.73 6.59
C GLU A 42 -4.91 -0.95 7.06
N GLN A 43 -4.44 -2.21 7.06
CA GLN A 43 -3.06 -2.54 7.39
C GLN A 43 -2.06 -1.89 6.42
N ILE A 44 -2.36 -1.90 5.12
CA ILE A 44 -1.51 -1.24 4.11
C ILE A 44 -1.48 0.28 4.35
N GLN A 45 -2.61 0.91 4.68
CA GLN A 45 -2.66 2.34 5.00
C GLN A 45 -1.81 2.68 6.23
N ILE A 46 -1.80 1.82 7.25
CA ILE A 46 -0.91 1.98 8.41
C ILE A 46 0.56 1.95 7.98
N LEU A 47 0.96 0.98 7.15
CA LEU A 47 2.35 0.87 6.65
C LEU A 47 2.74 2.07 5.78
N VAL A 48 1.84 2.54 4.92
CA VAL A 48 2.05 3.73 4.09
C VAL A 48 2.25 4.96 4.96
N ASN A 49 1.40 5.17 5.98
CA ASN A 49 1.56 6.27 6.92
C ASN A 49 2.87 6.17 7.72
N GLN A 50 3.30 4.94 8.06
CA GLN A 50 4.61 4.73 8.68
C GLN A 50 5.76 5.12 7.75
N MET A 51 5.67 4.83 6.44
CA MET A 51 6.68 5.30 5.47
C MET A 51 6.70 6.83 5.38
N VAL A 52 5.54 7.47 5.39
CA VAL A 52 5.43 8.94 5.36
C VAL A 52 6.04 9.56 6.62
N SER A 53 5.75 9.02 7.80
CA SER A 53 6.33 9.46 9.07
C SER A 53 7.83 9.19 9.14
N ALA A 54 8.28 8.08 8.56
CA ALA A 54 9.66 7.85 8.19
C ALA A 54 9.96 8.55 6.86
N GLY A 55 9.55 9.83 6.70
CA GLY A 55 9.92 10.86 5.71
C GLY A 55 9.86 10.53 4.22
N TYR A 56 9.38 9.35 3.84
CA TYR A 56 9.28 8.93 2.45
C TYR A 56 7.81 8.82 2.10
N ASP A 57 7.28 9.86 1.44
CA ASP A 57 5.89 9.86 1.02
C ASP A 57 5.68 8.99 -0.22
N VAL A 58 5.53 7.68 0.04
CA VAL A 58 5.31 6.67 -0.99
C VAL A 58 3.99 6.89 -1.75
N ARG A 59 3.03 7.63 -1.20
CA ARG A 59 1.73 7.86 -1.86
C ARG A 59 1.87 8.71 -3.11
N ALA A 60 2.86 9.60 -3.14
CA ALA A 60 3.13 10.49 -4.27
C ALA A 60 4.04 9.83 -5.34
N THR A 61 4.51 8.60 -5.11
CA THR A 61 5.43 7.93 -6.03
C THR A 61 4.69 7.06 -7.03
N HIS A 62 5.34 6.83 -8.16
CA HIS A 62 4.92 5.88 -9.21
C HIS A 62 5.65 4.55 -9.05
N ASP A 63 5.95 4.15 -7.80
CA ASP A 63 6.82 3.01 -7.51
C ASP A 63 6.13 1.69 -7.91
N PRO A 64 6.59 1.00 -8.98
CA PRO A 64 5.92 -0.19 -9.48
C PRO A 64 5.97 -1.34 -8.48
N VAL A 65 7.07 -1.43 -7.71
CA VAL A 65 7.26 -2.50 -6.72
C VAL A 65 6.23 -2.36 -5.60
N TRP A 66 5.96 -1.13 -5.15
CA TRP A 66 4.90 -0.87 -4.19
C TRP A 66 3.52 -1.20 -4.73
N CYS A 67 3.22 -0.78 -5.97
CA CYS A 67 1.95 -1.08 -6.61
C CYS A 67 1.71 -2.60 -6.74
N GLU A 68 2.69 -3.34 -7.27
CA GLU A 68 2.62 -4.78 -7.43
C GLU A 68 2.52 -5.51 -6.09
N THR A 69 3.32 -5.10 -5.10
CA THR A 69 3.30 -5.73 -3.76
C THR A 69 1.96 -5.53 -3.08
N ILE A 70 1.36 -4.32 -3.20
CA ILE A 70 0.03 -4.03 -2.68
C ILE A 70 -1.03 -4.88 -3.39
N LEU A 71 -1.03 -4.90 -4.73
CA LEU A 71 -2.00 -5.67 -5.51
C LEU A 71 -1.92 -7.16 -5.19
N ALA A 72 -0.71 -7.70 -4.98
CA ALA A 72 -0.49 -9.09 -4.58
C ALA A 72 -1.07 -9.44 -3.19
N LYS A 73 -1.58 -8.47 -2.42
CA LYS A 73 -2.29 -8.72 -1.15
C LYS A 73 -3.79 -8.85 -1.31
N PHE A 74 -4.33 -8.63 -2.50
CA PHE A 74 -5.75 -8.72 -2.77
C PHE A 74 -6.08 -9.88 -3.70
N PRO A 75 -7.28 -10.47 -3.58
CA PRO A 75 -7.74 -11.50 -4.49
C PRO A 75 -7.98 -10.94 -5.90
N HIS A 76 -7.92 -11.82 -6.89
CA HIS A 76 -7.99 -11.45 -8.31
C HIS A 76 -9.28 -10.70 -8.71
N ASP A 77 -10.40 -11.00 -8.05
CA ASP A 77 -11.68 -10.33 -8.26
C ASP A 77 -11.68 -8.85 -7.84
N ILE A 78 -10.82 -8.46 -6.90
CA ILE A 78 -10.53 -7.06 -6.56
C ILE A 78 -9.45 -6.47 -7.48
N VAL A 79 -8.39 -7.23 -7.75
CA VAL A 79 -7.22 -6.73 -8.52
C VAL A 79 -7.59 -6.43 -9.98
N ARG A 80 -8.36 -7.30 -10.63
CA ARG A 80 -8.65 -7.17 -12.07
C ARG A 80 -9.39 -5.87 -12.43
N PRO A 81 -10.49 -5.48 -11.75
CA PRO A 81 -11.13 -4.19 -12.00
C PRO A 81 -10.19 -2.99 -11.79
N VAL A 82 -9.35 -3.05 -10.75
CA VAL A 82 -8.36 -2.00 -10.48
C VAL A 82 -7.37 -1.89 -11.64
N LEU A 83 -6.80 -3.00 -12.11
CA LEU A 83 -5.85 -3.00 -13.23
C LEU A 83 -6.46 -2.40 -14.51
N ILE A 84 -7.71 -2.74 -14.82
CA ILE A 84 -8.45 -2.19 -15.98
C ILE A 84 -8.65 -0.67 -15.81
N ALA A 85 -9.01 -0.22 -14.61
CA ALA A 85 -9.19 1.21 -14.32
C ALA A 85 -7.87 2.01 -14.42
N THR A 86 -6.74 1.33 -14.30
CA THR A 86 -5.41 1.95 -14.24
C THR A 86 -4.60 1.86 -15.53
N GLU A 87 -4.90 0.90 -16.40
CA GLU A 87 -4.25 0.72 -17.70
C GLU A 87 -4.33 1.99 -18.58
N SER A 88 -5.36 2.80 -18.40
CA SER A 88 -5.55 4.09 -19.09
C SER A 88 -4.75 5.27 -18.49
N LYS A 89 -4.08 5.10 -17.35
CA LYS A 89 -3.39 6.18 -16.61
C LYS A 89 -1.89 5.91 -16.54
N HIS A 90 -1.12 6.56 -17.41
CA HIS A 90 0.33 6.37 -17.53
C HIS A 90 1.12 6.85 -16.29
N ASN A 91 0.52 7.66 -15.41
CA ASN A 91 1.16 8.25 -14.22
C ASN A 91 0.33 8.00 -12.96
N GLN A 92 -0.03 6.75 -12.70
CA GLN A 92 -0.75 6.41 -11.48
C GLN A 92 0.21 6.37 -10.29
N THR A 93 -0.12 7.08 -9.22
CA THR A 93 0.62 7.01 -7.97
C THR A 93 0.14 5.86 -7.08
N VAL A 94 0.94 5.47 -6.08
CA VAL A 94 0.51 4.51 -5.05
C VAL A 94 -0.74 5.03 -4.33
N GLY A 95 -0.87 6.35 -4.13
CA GLY A 95 -2.07 6.97 -3.56
C GLY A 95 -3.32 6.70 -4.40
N ASP A 96 -3.23 6.85 -5.72
CA ASP A 96 -4.33 6.55 -6.64
C ASP A 96 -4.73 5.08 -6.60
N LEU A 97 -3.75 4.18 -6.49
CA LEU A 97 -3.98 2.74 -6.33
C LEU A 97 -4.82 2.45 -5.08
N LEU A 98 -4.46 3.04 -3.94
CA LEU A 98 -5.21 2.84 -2.69
C LEU A 98 -6.65 3.36 -2.80
N ILE A 99 -6.88 4.45 -3.54
CA ILE A 99 -8.22 4.98 -3.81
C ILE A 99 -9.04 4.00 -4.65
N HIS A 100 -8.45 3.44 -5.72
CA HIS A 100 -9.14 2.46 -6.57
C HIS A 100 -9.47 1.18 -5.79
N LEU A 101 -8.52 0.65 -5.01
CA LEU A 101 -8.77 -0.51 -4.15
C LEU A 101 -9.92 -0.24 -3.16
N LYS A 102 -9.94 0.94 -2.53
CA LYS A 102 -11.03 1.32 -1.62
C LYS A 102 -12.40 1.31 -2.31
N LYS A 103 -12.48 1.77 -3.56
CA LYS A 103 -13.72 1.78 -4.35
C LYS A 103 -14.19 0.36 -4.67
N GLU A 104 -13.29 -0.51 -5.14
CA GLU A 104 -13.63 -1.89 -5.49
C GLU A 104 -14.04 -2.71 -4.26
N ILE A 105 -13.36 -2.51 -3.12
CA ILE A 105 -13.73 -3.16 -1.86
C ILE A 105 -15.11 -2.69 -1.41
N ALA A 106 -15.42 -1.38 -1.48
CA ALA A 106 -16.74 -0.87 -1.15
C ALA A 106 -17.84 -1.44 -2.06
N ALA A 107 -17.57 -1.59 -3.36
CA ALA A 107 -18.47 -2.25 -4.30
C ALA A 107 -18.69 -3.72 -3.92
N LYS A 108 -17.64 -4.44 -3.55
CA LYS A 108 -17.72 -5.83 -3.10
C LYS A 108 -18.54 -5.98 -1.80
N ILE A 109 -18.34 -5.10 -0.81
CA ILE A 109 -19.18 -5.06 0.41
C ILE A 109 -20.66 -4.93 0.05
N TYR A 110 -20.99 -4.06 -0.91
CA TYR A 110 -22.37 -3.86 -1.35
C TYR A 110 -22.96 -5.12 -1.99
N VAL A 111 -22.18 -5.82 -2.83
CA VAL A 111 -22.61 -7.06 -3.50
C VAL A 111 -22.80 -8.20 -2.48
N GLU A 112 -21.91 -8.36 -1.51
CA GLU A 112 -21.97 -9.44 -0.52
C GLU A 112 -23.09 -9.28 0.52
N LYS A 113 -23.55 -8.05 0.76
CA LYS A 113 -24.67 -7.75 1.67
C LYS A 113 -26.05 -7.95 1.04
N ARG A 114 -26.12 -8.24 -0.26
CA ARG A 114 -27.35 -8.42 -1.02
C ARG A 114 -27.74 -9.90 -1.08
#